data_AF-A0ABD5QFV4-F1
#
_entry.id   AF-A0ABD5QFV4-F1
#
_cell.length_a   1.000
_cell.length_b   1.000
_cell.length_c   1.000
_cell.angle_alpha   90.00
_cell.angle_beta   90.00
_cell.angle_gamma   90.00
#
_symmetry.space_group_name_H-M   'P 1'
#
loop_
_entity.id
_entity.type
_entity.pdbx_description
1 polymer ?
#
loop_
_entity_poly.entity_id
_entity_poly.type
_entity_poly.pdbx_seq_one_letter_code
_entity_poly.pdbx_strand_id
1 'polypeptide(L)'
;MSDRDGVAATVVVSYGPAADGIGDALGEPSYRRYLRRAHEGRVAAGEEWPEFVSRGCGSRAEVVLRIERVESGSRIGEDTAVEFVPR
;
A
#
# COMPACT_ATOMS: atom_id res chain seq x y z
N MET A 1 -10.48 -24.93 -10.24
CA MET A 1 -9.94 -23.65 -10.77
C MET A 1 -10.09 -22.63 -9.66
N SER A 2 -8.99 -22.27 -9.00
CA SER A 2 -9.02 -21.36 -7.86
C SER A 2 -9.22 -19.94 -8.38
N ASP A 3 -10.46 -19.47 -8.36
CA ASP A 3 -10.80 -18.08 -8.62
C ASP A 3 -10.41 -17.25 -7.39
N ARG A 4 -9.12 -16.92 -7.26
CA ARG A 4 -8.67 -15.87 -6.33
C ARG A 4 -8.55 -14.51 -7.02
N ASP A 5 -9.25 -14.32 -8.13
CA ASP A 5 -9.36 -13.03 -8.82
C ASP A 5 -10.32 -12.06 -8.06
N GLY A 6 -10.83 -12.46 -6.90
CA GLY A 6 -11.61 -11.60 -6.01
C GLY A 6 -10.81 -10.44 -5.40
N VAL A 7 -11.55 -9.49 -4.83
CA VAL A 7 -10.98 -8.36 -4.07
C VAL A 7 -10.27 -8.91 -2.83
N ALA A 8 -9.01 -8.52 -2.65
CA ALA A 8 -8.21 -8.86 -1.50
C ALA A 8 -8.82 -8.21 -0.26
N ALA A 9 -9.02 -8.99 0.80
CA ALA A 9 -9.53 -8.48 2.06
C ALA A 9 -8.45 -7.64 2.77
N THR A 10 -7.20 -8.09 2.68
CA THR A 10 -6.07 -7.42 3.33
C THR A 10 -4.82 -7.54 2.47
N VAL A 11 -4.06 -6.46 2.38
CA VAL A 11 -2.76 -6.41 1.73
C VAL A 11 -1.74 -5.84 2.72
N VAL A 12 -0.68 -6.59 2.97
CA VAL A 12 0.43 -6.17 3.81
C VAL A 12 1.51 -5.58 2.92
N VAL A 13 1.88 -4.35 3.21
CA VAL A 13 2.80 -3.55 2.42
C VAL A 13 3.96 -3.12 3.32
N SER A 14 5.17 -3.51 2.97
CA SER A 14 6.35 -2.97 3.61
C SER A 14 6.74 -1.65 2.96
N TYR A 15 7.24 -0.68 3.72
CA TYR A 15 7.70 0.60 3.18
C TYR A 15 9.12 0.91 3.59
N GLY A 16 9.89 1.49 2.67
CA GLY A 16 11.21 2.02 2.98
C GLY A 16 11.69 3.08 2.00
N PRO A 17 12.57 3.99 2.43
CA PRO A 17 13.17 4.07 3.77
C PRO A 17 12.15 4.48 4.85
N ALA A 18 12.23 3.85 6.03
CA ALA A 18 11.37 4.17 7.17
C ALA A 18 11.90 5.41 7.92
N ALA A 19 11.83 6.57 7.26
CA ALA A 19 12.18 7.84 7.86
C ALA A 19 11.04 8.38 8.75
N ASP A 20 11.39 9.27 9.68
CA ASP A 20 10.42 9.88 10.60
C ASP A 20 9.24 10.52 9.87
N GLY A 21 8.04 10.30 10.39
CA GLY A 21 6.77 10.82 9.87
C GLY A 21 6.19 10.07 8.66
N ILE A 22 6.93 9.15 8.05
CA ILE A 22 6.43 8.37 6.90
C ILE A 22 5.32 7.41 7.33
N GLY A 23 5.52 6.67 8.43
CA GLY A 23 4.51 5.74 8.95
C GLY A 23 3.18 6.43 9.26
N ASP A 24 3.22 7.62 9.85
CA ASP A 24 2.03 8.41 10.15
C ASP A 24 1.34 8.89 8.87
N ALA A 25 2.10 9.37 7.90
CA ALA A 25 1.57 9.83 6.61
C ALA A 25 0.92 8.68 5.80
N LEU A 26 1.50 7.48 5.83
CA LEU A 26 0.91 6.26 5.24
C LEU A 26 -0.34 5.79 6.02
N GLY A 27 -0.36 6.05 7.33
CA GLY A 27 -1.50 5.76 8.21
C GLY A 27 -2.73 6.60 7.92
N GLU A 28 -2.56 7.77 7.32
CA GLU A 28 -3.63 8.73 7.06
C GLU A 28 -4.72 8.13 6.14
N PRO A 29 -6.01 8.19 6.52
CA PRO A 29 -7.10 7.62 5.72
C PRO A 29 -7.16 8.16 4.28
N SER A 30 -6.79 9.43 4.08
CA SER A 30 -6.74 10.05 2.75
C SER A 30 -5.67 9.42 1.85
N TYR A 31 -4.47 9.15 2.40
CA TYR A 31 -3.40 8.48 1.67
C TYR A 31 -3.78 7.03 1.35
N ARG A 32 -4.36 6.29 2.30
CA ARG A 32 -4.85 4.92 2.07
C ARG A 32 -5.88 4.86 0.95
N ARG A 33 -6.82 5.79 0.93
CA ARG A 33 -7.82 5.89 -0.13
C ARG A 33 -7.20 6.21 -1.48
N TYR A 34 -6.22 7.12 -1.51
CA TYR A 34 -5.45 7.42 -2.72
C TYR A 34 -4.74 6.16 -3.23
N LEU A 35 -3.99 5.47 -2.37
CA LEU A 35 -3.20 4.30 -2.75
C LEU A 35 -4.08 3.19 -3.34
N ARG A 36 -5.23 2.90 -2.70
CA ARG A 36 -6.19 1.91 -3.23
C ARG A 36 -6.70 2.26 -4.62
N ARG A 37 -6.93 3.54 -4.88
CA ARG A 37 -7.42 4.03 -6.17
C ARG A 37 -6.31 4.08 -7.22
N ALA A 38 -5.09 4.41 -6.82
CA ALA A 38 -3.94 4.46 -7.71
C ALA A 38 -3.53 3.07 -8.20
N HIS A 39 -3.61 2.07 -7.31
CA HIS A 39 -3.25 0.67 -7.56
C HIS A 39 -4.47 -0.25 -7.61
N GLU A 40 -5.63 0.29 -7.99
CA GLU A 40 -6.85 -0.50 -8.17
C GLU A 40 -6.63 -1.54 -9.29
N GLY A 41 -7.07 -2.77 -9.05
CA GLY A 41 -6.87 -3.88 -9.99
C GLY A 41 -5.93 -4.94 -9.45
N ARG A 42 -5.26 -5.69 -10.34
CA ARG A 42 -4.50 -6.88 -9.95
C ARG A 42 -3.25 -6.51 -9.14
N VAL A 43 -3.01 -7.24 -8.06
CA VAL A 43 -1.85 -7.09 -7.16
C VAL A 43 -1.22 -8.46 -6.88
N ALA A 44 0.11 -8.50 -6.80
CA ALA A 44 0.85 -9.70 -6.44
C ALA A 44 1.88 -9.43 -5.34
N ALA A 45 2.17 -10.45 -4.52
CA ALA A 45 3.27 -10.38 -3.58
C ALA A 45 4.62 -10.27 -4.32
N GLY A 46 5.52 -9.44 -3.80
CA GLY A 46 6.79 -9.07 -4.41
C GLY A 46 6.72 -7.86 -5.34
N GLU A 47 5.52 -7.34 -5.61
CA GLU A 47 5.36 -6.12 -6.40
C GLU A 47 5.85 -4.90 -5.62
N GLU A 48 6.52 -3.97 -6.30
CA GLU A 48 7.06 -2.75 -5.71
C GLU A 48 6.42 -1.53 -6.36
N TRP A 49 5.90 -0.62 -5.54
CA TRP A 49 5.31 0.64 -5.96
C TRP A 49 6.18 1.80 -5.47
N PRO A 50 6.81 2.53 -6.40
CA PRO A 50 7.49 3.78 -6.06
C PRO A 50 6.44 4.87 -5.81
N GLU A 51 6.47 5.43 -4.60
CA GLU A 51 5.48 6.40 -4.11
C GLU A 51 6.14 7.61 -3.47
N PHE A 52 5.36 8.69 -3.38
CA PHE A 52 5.80 9.92 -2.73
C PHE A 52 4.88 10.26 -1.56
N VAL A 53 5.45 10.37 -0.37
CA VAL A 53 4.70 10.72 0.84
C VAL A 53 5.08 12.12 1.29
N SER A 54 4.07 12.95 1.57
CA SER A 54 4.29 14.28 2.13
C SER A 54 4.71 14.14 3.59
N ARG A 55 5.89 14.64 3.96
CA ARG A 55 6.39 14.62 5.35
C ARG A 55 5.98 15.86 6.16
N GLY A 56 5.08 16.68 5.62
CA GLY A 56 4.81 18.00 6.16
C GLY A 56 5.93 19.01 5.83
N CYS A 57 5.67 20.28 6.14
CA CYS A 57 6.54 21.43 5.82
C CYS A 57 6.90 21.59 4.33
N GLY A 58 6.09 21.03 3.42
CA GLY A 58 6.29 21.14 1.97
C GLY A 58 7.32 20.16 1.39
N SER A 59 7.86 19.25 2.20
CA SER A 59 8.81 18.22 1.74
C SER A 59 8.10 16.92 1.39
N ARG A 60 8.59 16.23 0.36
CA ARG A 60 8.14 14.89 -0.03
C ARG A 60 9.30 13.92 0.15
N ALA A 61 9.00 12.73 0.62
CA ALA A 61 9.95 11.63 0.66
C ALA A 61 9.56 10.61 -0.40
N GLU A 62 10.55 10.13 -1.15
CA GLU A 62 10.42 8.96 -2.00
C GLU A 62 10.45 7.71 -1.12
N VAL A 63 9.45 6.86 -1.29
CA VAL A 63 9.35 5.57 -0.62
C VAL A 63 9.07 4.50 -1.64
N VAL A 64 9.59 3.31 -1.37
CA VAL A 64 9.22 2.10 -2.10
C VAL A 64 8.32 1.29 -1.20
N LEU A 65 7.09 1.10 -1.65
CA LEU A 65 6.11 0.22 -1.03
C LEU A 65 6.24 -1.16 -1.68
N ARG A 66 6.48 -2.21 -0.91
CA ARG A 66 6.54 -3.58 -1.44
C ARG A 66 5.42 -4.41 -0.88
N ILE A 67 4.73 -5.14 -1.75
CA ILE A 67 3.67 -6.06 -1.34
C ILE A 67 4.31 -7.29 -0.74
N GLU A 68 4.18 -7.46 0.57
CA GLU A 68 4.67 -8.65 1.26
C GLU A 68 3.66 -9.80 1.13
N ARG A 69 2.37 -9.47 1.22
CA ARG A 69 1.32 -10.48 1.30
C ARG A 69 -0.02 -9.92 0.83
N VAL A 70 -0.79 -10.75 0.13
CA VAL A 70 -2.14 -10.47 -0.34
C VAL A 70 -3.05 -11.59 0.17
N GLU A 71 -4.07 -11.23 0.95
CA GLU A 71 -4.99 -12.17 1.58
C GLU A 71 -6.36 -12.17 0.90
N SER A 72 -6.93 -13.37 0.79
CA SER A 72 -8.31 -13.62 0.33
C SER A 72 -8.66 -13.15 -1.09
N GLY A 73 -7.67 -12.76 -1.90
CA GLY A 73 -7.87 -12.31 -3.28
C GLY A 73 -6.55 -12.03 -4.00
N SER A 74 -6.63 -11.33 -5.12
CA SER A 74 -5.47 -10.86 -5.90
C SER A 74 -5.74 -9.52 -6.59
N ARG A 75 -6.75 -8.79 -6.12
CA ARG A 75 -7.09 -7.45 -6.63
C ARG A 75 -7.32 -6.47 -5.51
N ILE A 76 -6.86 -5.24 -5.66
CA ILE A 76 -7.22 -4.13 -4.79
C ILE A 76 -8.55 -3.55 -5.25
N GLY A 77 -9.46 -3.37 -4.28
CA GLY A 77 -10.73 -2.68 -4.44
C GLY A 77 -10.98 -1.70 -3.29
N GLU A 78 -12.17 -1.09 -3.25
CA GLU A 78 -12.51 -0.08 -2.23
C GLU A 78 -12.46 -0.60 -0.80
N ASP A 79 -12.84 -1.87 -0.60
CA ASP A 79 -12.92 -2.53 0.71
C ASP A 79 -11.61 -3.18 1.17
N THR A 80 -10.55 -3.13 0.35
CA THR A 80 -9.26 -3.74 0.69
C THR A 80 -8.62 -3.01 1.87
N ALA A 81 -8.34 -3.73 2.96
CA ALA A 81 -7.54 -3.20 4.05
C ALA A 81 -6.05 -3.19 3.65
N VAL A 82 -5.37 -2.04 3.80
CA VAL A 82 -3.93 -1.93 3.54
C VAL A 82 -3.22 -1.71 4.87
N GLU A 83 -2.32 -2.63 5.21
CA GLU A 83 -1.49 -2.57 6.40
C GLU A 83 -0.06 -2.20 6.01
N PHE A 84 0.50 -1.18 6.68
CA PHE A 84 1.86 -0.73 6.41
C PHE A 84 2.79 -1.17 7.52
N VAL A 85 3.91 -1.79 7.14
CA VAL A 85 4.98 -2.18 8.06
C VAL A 85 6.31 -1.58 7.60
N PRO A 86 7.15 -1.06 8.51
CA PRO A 86 8.48 -0.60 8.14
C PRO A 86 9.34 -1.78 7.68
N ARG A 87 10.20 -1.56 6.68
CA ARG A 87 11.18 -2.54 6.18
C ARG A 87 12.59 -2.27 6.67
#